data_AF-A0A8H6T6B2-F1
#
_entry.id   AF-A0A8H6T6B2-F1
#
_cell.length_a   1.000
_cell.length_b   1.000
_cell.length_c   1.000
_cell.angle_alpha   90.00
_cell.angle_beta   90.00
_cell.angle_gamma   90.00
#
_symmetry.space_group_name_H-M   'P 1'
#
loop_
_entity.id
_entity.type
_entity.pdbx_description
1 polymer ?
#
loop_
_entity_poly.entity_id
_entity_poly.type
_entity_poly.pdbx_seq_one_letter_code
_entity_poly.pdbx_strand_id
1 'polypeptide(L)'
;MNALSRREEENLLKITKERAVRECHDVVKAFADCVSGRTISVAWACRTPLHAMQECMVQYTGPEPYERVRAEYLRLRSEQRAVKLKEVESS
;
A
#
# COMPACT_ATOMS: atom_id res chain seq x y z
N MET A 1 -7.74 -21.32 -8.86
CA MET A 1 -7.17 -19.95 -8.76
C MET A 1 -7.37 -19.46 -7.34
N ASN A 2 -6.29 -19.20 -6.60
CA ASN A 2 -6.39 -18.62 -5.25
C ASN A 2 -6.67 -17.11 -5.38
N ALA A 3 -7.94 -16.73 -5.31
CA ALA A 3 -8.34 -15.33 -5.30
C ALA A 3 -8.30 -14.77 -3.88
N LEU A 4 -7.97 -13.48 -3.78
CA LEU A 4 -8.20 -12.70 -2.56
C LEU A 4 -9.69 -12.37 -2.46
N SER A 5 -10.24 -12.45 -1.25
CA SER A 5 -11.55 -11.84 -0.99
C SER A 5 -11.44 -10.32 -1.07
N ARG A 6 -12.55 -9.62 -1.35
CA ARG A 6 -12.57 -8.15 -1.38
C ARG A 6 -12.00 -7.50 -0.12
N ARG A 7 -12.30 -8.08 1.05
CA ARG A 7 -11.78 -7.60 2.34
C ARG A 7 -10.26 -7.77 2.46
N GLU A 8 -9.73 -8.90 1.99
CA GLU A 8 -8.27 -9.12 1.97
C GLU A 8 -7.59 -8.15 1.02
N GLU A 9 -8.18 -7.89 -0.14
CA GLU A 9 -7.66 -6.95 -1.11
C GLU A 9 -7.65 -5.51 -0.57
N GLU A 10 -8.75 -5.06 0.04
CA GLU A 10 -8.83 -3.75 0.70
C GLU A 10 -7.79 -3.61 1.83
N ASN A 11 -7.63 -4.65 2.65
CA ASN A 11 -6.63 -4.67 3.72
C ASN A 11 -5.20 -4.63 3.15
N LEU A 12 -4.92 -5.40 2.09
CA LEU A 12 -3.62 -5.43 1.46
C LEU A 12 -3.28 -4.09 0.81
N LEU A 13 -4.26 -3.46 0.16
CA LEU A 13 -4.13 -2.12 -0.39
C LEU A 13 -3.85 -1.09 0.71
N LYS A 14 -4.56 -1.18 1.84
CA LYS A 14 -4.35 -0.29 2.99
C LYS A 14 -2.92 -0.43 3.53
N ILE A 15 -2.46 -1.66 3.80
CA ILE A 15 -1.10 -1.92 4.30
C ILE A 15 -0.05 -1.44 3.30
N THR A 16 -0.26 -1.68 2.00
CA THR A 16 0.66 -1.25 0.94
C THR A 16 0.75 0.27 0.87
N LYS A 17 -0.38 0.98 0.98
CA LYS A 17 -0.42 2.44 1.03
C LYS A 17 0.27 2.99 2.29
N GLU A 18 0.00 2.40 3.45
CA GLU A 18 0.66 2.80 4.71
C GLU A 18 2.18 2.64 4.62
N ARG A 19 2.66 1.55 4.01
CA ARG A 19 4.08 1.36 3.72
C ARG A 19 4.59 2.45 2.77
N ALA A 20 3.91 2.68 1.65
CA ALA A 20 4.30 3.69 0.68
C ALA A 20 4.41 5.09 1.31
N VAL A 21 3.50 5.45 2.21
CA VAL A 21 3.55 6.73 2.95
C VAL A 21 4.79 6.84 3.83
N ARG A 22 5.24 5.75 4.45
CA ARG A 22 6.47 5.74 5.26
C ARG A 22 7.72 5.89 4.39
N GLU A 23 7.79 5.17 3.28
CA GLU A 23 8.93 5.26 2.35
C GLU A 23 9.00 6.62 1.65
N CYS A 24 7.84 7.22 1.35
CA CYS A 24 7.71 8.53 0.70
C CYS A 24 7.53 9.68 1.70
N HIS A 25 7.98 9.52 2.95
CA HIS A 25 7.70 10.46 4.03
C HIS A 25 8.03 11.91 3.67
N ASP A 26 9.17 12.18 3.05
CA ASP A 26 9.63 13.54 2.78
C ASP A 26 8.75 14.27 1.76
N VAL A 27 8.36 13.59 0.68
CA VAL A 27 7.46 14.18 -0.34
C VAL A 27 6.02 14.28 0.15
N VAL A 28 5.58 13.33 0.98
CA VAL A 28 4.27 13.39 1.65
C VAL A 28 4.24 14.58 2.62
N LYS A 29 5.32 14.79 3.39
CA LYS A 29 5.44 15.93 4.31
C LYS A 29 5.44 17.24 3.54
N ALA A 30 6.20 17.36 2.45
CA ALA A 30 6.23 18.57 1.62
C ALA A 30 4.83 18.90 1.04
N PHE A 31 4.08 17.87 0.62
CA PHE A 31 2.70 18.05 0.19
C PHE A 31 1.78 18.47 1.36
N ALA A 32 1.88 17.82 2.51
CA ALA A 32 1.13 18.16 3.72
C ALA A 32 1.36 19.61 4.18
N ASP A 33 2.63 20.05 4.20
CA ASP A 33 3.02 21.42 4.52
C ASP A 33 2.43 22.41 3.51
N CYS A 34 2.37 22.05 2.22
CA CYS A 34 1.77 22.90 1.21
C CYS A 34 0.25 22.99 1.33
N VAL A 35 -0.46 21.88 1.61
CA VAL A 35 -1.93 21.93 1.73
C VAL A 35 -2.40 22.51 3.06
N SER A 36 -1.51 22.56 4.07
CA SER A 36 -1.80 23.17 5.36
C SER A 36 -2.23 24.64 5.18
N GLY A 37 -3.47 24.94 5.60
CA GLY A 37 -4.05 26.28 5.51
C GLY A 37 -4.64 26.65 4.13
N ARG A 38 -4.66 25.74 3.16
CA ARG A 38 -5.25 25.96 1.83
C ARG A 38 -6.46 25.05 1.63
N THR A 39 -7.63 25.61 1.34
CA THR A 39 -8.88 24.86 1.12
C THR A 39 -9.29 24.77 -0.34
N ILE A 40 -9.13 25.86 -1.10
CA ILE A 40 -9.59 25.95 -2.50
C ILE A 40 -8.42 25.88 -3.48
N SER A 41 -7.25 26.42 -3.09
CA SER A 41 -6.12 26.65 -4.01
C SER A 41 -5.11 25.51 -4.16
N VAL A 42 -5.36 24.37 -3.52
CA VAL A 42 -4.41 23.24 -3.47
C VAL A 42 -4.05 22.72 -4.87
N ALA A 43 -5.04 22.55 -5.75
CA ALA A 43 -4.86 21.91 -7.05
C ALA A 43 -3.83 22.61 -7.96
N TRP A 44 -3.67 23.93 -7.80
CA TRP A 44 -2.67 24.72 -8.54
C TRP A 44 -1.46 25.11 -7.69
N ALA A 45 -1.68 25.56 -6.45
CA ALA A 45 -0.61 26.07 -5.58
C ALA A 45 0.34 24.95 -5.11
N CYS A 46 -0.15 23.71 -5.00
CA CYS A 46 0.61 22.56 -4.53
C CYS A 46 0.86 21.52 -5.62
N ARG A 47 0.77 21.90 -6.91
CA ARG A 47 0.96 20.98 -8.03
C ARG A 47 2.33 20.29 -8.01
N THR A 48 3.38 21.03 -7.70
CA THR A 48 4.75 20.50 -7.64
C THR A 48 4.94 19.45 -6.54
N PRO A 49 4.65 19.73 -5.25
CA PRO A 49 4.77 18.70 -4.21
C PRO A 49 3.76 17.55 -4.40
N LEU A 50 2.58 17.81 -4.97
CA LEU A 50 1.63 16.76 -5.35
C LEU A 50 2.25 15.78 -6.36
N HIS A 51 2.88 16.29 -7.42
CA HIS A 51 3.50 15.45 -8.44
C HIS A 51 4.64 14.60 -7.86
N ALA A 52 5.52 15.20 -7.06
CA ALA A 52 6.60 14.49 -6.39
C ALA A 52 6.09 13.37 -5.45
N MET A 53 5.01 13.66 -4.70
CA MET A 53 4.36 12.64 -3.87
C MET A 53 3.80 11.50 -4.73
N GLN A 54 3.11 11.81 -5.84
CA GLN A 54 2.53 10.82 -6.74
C GLN A 54 3.62 9.94 -7.40
N GLU A 55 4.71 10.55 -7.86
CA GLU A 55 5.86 9.85 -8.47
C GLU A 55 6.52 8.87 -7.49
N CYS A 56 6.61 9.23 -6.21
CA CYS A 56 7.13 8.31 -5.20
C CYS A 56 6.13 7.19 -4.88
N MET A 57 4.87 7.54 -4.61
CA MET A 57 3.87 6.56 -4.18
C MET A 57 3.60 5.49 -5.25
N VAL A 58 3.61 5.85 -6.53
CA VAL A 58 3.36 4.91 -7.64
C VAL A 58 4.41 3.79 -7.72
N GLN A 59 5.64 4.01 -7.22
CA GLN A 59 6.67 2.96 -7.16
C GLN A 59 6.28 1.80 -6.22
N TYR A 60 5.35 2.04 -5.30
CA TYR A 60 4.89 1.05 -4.32
C TYR A 60 3.45 0.59 -4.59
N THR A 61 2.58 1.52 -5.01
CA THR A 61 1.16 1.26 -5.24
C THR A 61 0.81 1.05 -6.71
N GLY A 62 1.78 1.10 -7.61
CA GLY A 62 1.61 0.80 -9.03
C GLY A 62 1.18 -0.65 -9.27
N PRO A 63 0.70 -0.97 -10.47
CA PRO A 63 0.17 -2.29 -10.80
C PRO A 63 1.21 -3.41 -10.61
N GLU A 64 2.44 -3.20 -11.11
CA GLU A 64 3.52 -4.19 -10.97
C GLU A 64 3.96 -4.43 -9.50
N PRO A 65 4.33 -3.41 -8.71
CA PRO A 65 4.71 -3.63 -7.31
C PRO A 65 3.54 -4.18 -6.47
N TYR A 66 2.30 -3.77 -6.77
CA TYR A 66 1.13 -4.30 -6.08
C TYR A 66 0.91 -5.78 -6.36
N GLU A 67 1.04 -6.24 -7.61
CA GLU A 67 0.92 -7.67 -7.94
C GLU A 67 2.01 -8.51 -7.25
N ARG A 68 3.22 -7.97 -7.07
CA ARG A 68 4.26 -8.66 -6.29
C ARG A 68 3.86 -8.84 -4.82
N VAL A 69 3.32 -7.79 -4.21
CA VAL A 69 2.83 -7.84 -2.81
C VAL A 69 1.66 -8.83 -2.68
N ARG A 70 0.76 -8.85 -3.67
CA ARG A 70 -0.36 -9.79 -3.75
C ARG A 70 0.08 -11.23 -3.88
N ALA A 71 1.04 -11.51 -4.76
CA ALA A 71 1.61 -12.84 -4.94
C ALA A 71 2.26 -13.34 -3.64
N GLU A 72 3.04 -12.48 -2.97
CA GLU A 72 3.69 -12.83 -1.71
C GLU A 72 2.69 -13.08 -0.58
N TYR A 73 1.63 -12.26 -0.47
CA TYR A 73 0.57 -12.49 0.51
C TYR A 73 -0.11 -13.85 0.30
N LEU A 74 -0.41 -14.23 -0.95
CA LEU A 74 -1.00 -15.52 -1.26
C LEU A 74 -0.08 -16.68 -0.89
N ARG A 75 1.23 -16.54 -1.12
CA ARG A 75 2.25 -17.52 -0.72
C ARG A 75 2.25 -17.72 0.79
N LEU A 76 2.40 -16.64 1.56
CA LEU A 76 2.41 -16.67 3.03
C LEU A 76 1.12 -17.24 3.61
N ARG A 77 -0.04 -16.91 3.03
CA ARG A 77 -1.34 -17.47 3.45
C ARG A 77 -1.39 -18.99 3.27
N SER A 78 -0.83 -19.50 2.17
CA SER A 78 -0.82 -20.94 1.89
C SER A 78 0.08 -21.69 2.87
N GLU A 79 1.24 -21.12 3.21
CA GLU A 79 2.19 -21.66 4.19
C GLU A 79 1.58 -21.68 5.59
N GLN A 80 0.96 -20.58 6.02
CA GLN A 80 0.27 -20.50 7.31
C GLN A 80 -0.84 -21.54 7.43
N ARG A 81 -1.60 -21.80 6.35
CA ARG A 81 -2.61 -22.86 6.34
C ARG A 81 -1.97 -24.24 6.48
N ALA A 82 -0.88 -24.50 5.77
CA ALA A 82 -0.17 -25.78 5.86
C ALA A 82 0.42 -26.04 7.26
N VAL A 83 0.97 -25.01 7.92
CA VAL A 83 1.47 -25.11 9.30
C VAL A 83 0.33 -25.45 10.26
N LYS A 84 -0.78 -24.71 10.20
CA LYS A 84 -1.95 -24.97 11.06
C LYS A 84 -2.52 -26.37 10.89
N LEU A 85 -2.53 -26.91 9.67
CA LEU A 85 -2.98 -28.29 9.44
C LEU A 85 -2.06 -29.31 10.13
N LYS A 86 -0.74 -29.12 10.04
CA LYS A 86 0.24 -30.00 10.71
C LYS A 86 0.13 -29.95 12.23
N GLU A 87 -0.16 -28.78 12.79
CA GLU A 87 -0.38 -28.63 14.25
C GLU A 87 -1.62 -29.39 14.72
N VAL A 88 -2.72 -29.33 13.97
CA VAL A 88 -3.96 -30.06 14.30
C VAL A 88 -3.78 -31.58 14.17
N GLU A 89 -3.02 -32.05 13.18
CA GLU A 89 -2.76 -33.48 12.97
C GLU A 89 -1.78 -34.07 14.01
N SER A 90 -0.98 -33.22 14.66
CA SER A 90 -0.04 -33.61 15.70
C SER A 90 -0.64 -33.60 17.12
N SER A 91 -1.93 -33.27 17.26
CA SER A 91 -2.68 -33.24 18.53
C SER A 91 -3.67 -34.40 18.60
#